data_AF-A0A0A1WH60-F1
#
_entry.id   AF-A0A0A1WH60-F1
#
_cell.length_a   1.000
_cell.length_b   1.000
_cell.length_c   1.000
_cell.angle_alpha   90.00
_cell.angle_beta   90.00
_cell.angle_gamma   90.00
#
_symmetry.space_group_name_H-M   'P 1'
#
loop_
_entity.id
_entity.type
_entity.pdbx_description
1 polymer ?
#
loop_
_entity_poly.entity_id
_entity_poly.type
_entity_poly.pdbx_seq_one_letter_code
_entity_poly.pdbx_strand_id
1 'polypeptide(L)'
;TELEEQHYLSQNISKFQSPHTHTHTYRKKMSEKNTDKSVRSLSVRGKLTNAPLVFQTPDALRKMSSNEQGIRKKTIDNFITAEMRRQQSKLMEEQQMFIAQQLEQHPVEIGSRTHSPSSSGLEEMSTKSAHGEPVDSAAALLREQRAASCRKSRINNKLRKATLQHRNAFLTERVAATKKTLTDLTSKLQKAQQYLLRHGFNGSQLENIRAIYGVTHMPIN
;
A
#
# COMPACT_ATOMS: atom_id res chain seq x y z
N THR A 1 -10.18 11.94 8.80
CA THR A 1 -9.44 11.63 7.55
C THR A 1 -8.04 12.23 7.55
N GLU A 2 -7.77 13.45 8.02
CA GLU A 2 -6.38 13.95 8.20
C GLU A 2 -5.72 13.51 9.52
N LEU A 3 -6.51 13.25 10.57
CA LEU A 3 -5.99 12.83 11.89
C LEU A 3 -5.54 11.36 11.95
N GLU A 4 -6.06 10.49 11.07
CA GLU A 4 -5.63 9.09 10.98
C GLU A 4 -4.31 8.92 10.20
N GLU A 5 -4.04 9.80 9.23
CA GLU A 5 -2.77 9.79 8.48
C GLU A 5 -1.58 10.24 9.34
N GLN A 6 -1.79 11.19 10.26
CA GLN A 6 -0.77 11.64 11.22
C GLN A 6 -0.38 10.53 12.21
N HIS A 7 -1.35 9.71 12.65
CA HIS A 7 -1.08 8.60 13.56
C HIS A 7 -0.32 7.45 12.88
N TYR A 8 -0.52 7.24 11.58
CA TYR A 8 0.17 6.21 10.80
C TYR A 8 1.64 6.56 10.46
N LEU A 9 1.97 7.86 10.33
CA LEU A 9 3.36 8.30 10.14
C LEU A 9 4.18 8.29 11.44
N SER A 10 3.57 8.55 12.60
CA SER A 10 4.28 8.59 13.89
C SER A 10 4.79 7.19 14.31
N GLN A 11 4.03 6.13 14.06
CA GLN A 11 4.42 4.77 14.47
C GLN A 11 5.56 4.15 13.64
N ASN A 12 5.83 4.66 12.44
CA ASN A 12 6.86 4.10 11.55
C ASN A 12 8.26 4.74 11.72
N ILE A 13 8.38 5.83 12.47
CA ILE A 13 9.65 6.55 12.65
C ILE A 13 10.45 6.01 13.87
N SER A 14 9.81 5.28 14.79
CA SER A 14 10.44 4.79 16.03
C SER A 14 11.37 3.57 15.85
N LYS A 15 11.48 2.98 14.65
CA LYS A 15 12.25 1.73 14.43
C LYS A 15 13.67 1.91 13.90
N PHE A 16 14.17 3.13 13.73
CA PHE A 16 15.51 3.40 13.18
C PHE A 16 16.47 4.02 14.19
N GLN A 17 16.53 3.45 15.40
CA GLN A 17 17.65 3.62 16.32
C GLN A 17 18.15 2.24 16.74
N SER A 18 19.41 1.95 16.40
CA SER A 18 20.23 0.93 17.05
C SER A 18 21.47 1.65 17.61
N PRO A 19 22.00 1.24 18.77
CA PRO A 19 23.06 0.22 18.72
C PRO A 19 23.10 -0.81 19.88
N HIS A 20 23.60 -2.00 19.51
CA HIS A 20 24.44 -2.98 20.21
C HIS A 20 23.97 -3.93 21.36
N THR A 21 24.23 -5.23 21.08
CA THR A 21 24.65 -6.38 21.90
C THR A 21 23.73 -6.97 23.00
N HIS A 22 23.17 -8.17 22.75
CA HIS A 22 23.62 -9.46 23.31
C HIS A 22 22.66 -10.58 22.87
N THR A 23 23.22 -11.70 22.39
CA THR A 23 22.49 -12.94 22.10
C THR A 23 21.99 -13.59 23.38
N HIS A 24 20.66 -13.71 23.53
CA HIS A 24 20.05 -14.73 24.37
C HIS A 24 18.72 -15.18 23.75
N THR A 25 18.70 -16.40 23.22
CA THR A 25 17.52 -17.08 22.70
C THR A 25 16.54 -17.39 23.84
N TYR A 26 15.40 -16.70 23.87
CA TYR A 26 14.21 -17.13 24.61
C TYR A 26 13.03 -17.31 23.65
N ARG A 27 12.81 -18.56 23.25
CA ARG A 27 11.63 -19.04 22.55
C ARG A 27 10.45 -19.04 23.54
N LYS A 28 9.80 -17.89 23.72
CA LYS A 28 8.54 -17.80 24.47
C LYS A 28 7.39 -18.23 23.56
N LYS A 29 6.89 -19.45 23.81
CA LYS A 29 5.69 -20.01 23.17
C LYS A 29 4.49 -19.10 23.46
N MET A 30 4.01 -18.37 22.46
CA MET A 30 2.71 -17.70 22.53
C MET A 30 1.63 -18.76 22.30
N SER A 31 0.80 -18.94 23.33
CA SER A 31 -0.37 -19.82 23.36
C SER A 31 -1.36 -19.43 22.25
N GLU A 32 -1.48 -20.29 21.23
CA GLU A 32 -2.56 -20.26 20.24
C GLU A 32 -3.90 -20.56 20.95
N LYS A 33 -4.62 -19.50 21.35
CA LYS A 33 -6.02 -19.65 21.79
C LYS A 33 -6.95 -19.52 20.60
N ASN A 34 -7.27 -20.69 20.03
CA ASN A 34 -8.54 -21.10 19.37
C ASN A 34 -9.19 -20.28 18.24
N THR A 35 -8.67 -19.14 17.80
CA THR A 35 -9.25 -18.39 16.66
C THR A 35 -8.46 -18.54 15.34
N ASP A 36 -7.21 -19.01 15.41
CA ASP A 36 -6.27 -18.99 14.27
C ASP A 36 -6.33 -20.27 13.39
N LYS A 37 -6.95 -21.34 13.88
CA LYS A 37 -7.04 -22.62 13.15
C LYS A 37 -8.02 -22.56 11.96
N SER A 38 -8.98 -21.64 11.98
CA SER A 38 -9.91 -21.46 10.86
C SER A 38 -9.35 -20.58 9.73
N VAL A 39 -8.31 -19.79 9.99
CA VAL A 39 -7.78 -18.81 9.01
C VAL A 39 -6.61 -19.41 8.22
N ARG A 40 -5.80 -20.29 8.85
CA ARG A 40 -4.66 -20.96 8.18
C ARG A 40 -5.07 -22.00 7.13
N SER A 41 -6.29 -22.52 7.14
CA SER A 41 -6.77 -23.47 6.11
C SER A 41 -7.07 -22.82 4.75
N LEU A 42 -7.05 -21.49 4.66
CA LEU A 42 -7.34 -20.75 3.41
C LEU A 42 -6.08 -20.44 2.58
N SER A 43 -4.88 -20.78 3.07
CA SER A 43 -3.61 -20.34 2.46
C SER A 43 -2.97 -21.33 1.47
N VAL A 44 -3.64 -22.43 1.10
CA VAL A 44 -3.10 -23.40 0.15
C VAL A 44 -4.06 -23.58 -1.03
N ARG A 45 -3.97 -22.67 -2.00
CA ARG A 45 -4.18 -22.81 -3.46
C ARG A 45 -4.82 -21.56 -4.05
N GLY A 46 -4.08 -20.90 -4.94
CA GLY A 46 -4.55 -19.79 -5.78
C GLY A 46 -5.54 -20.23 -6.85
N LYS A 47 -6.71 -20.75 -6.46
CA LYS A 47 -7.87 -20.91 -7.32
C LYS A 47 -9.08 -20.43 -6.52
N LEU A 48 -10.07 -19.87 -7.19
CA LEU A 48 -11.30 -19.29 -6.64
C LEU A 48 -12.21 -20.31 -5.89
N THR A 49 -11.66 -21.39 -5.35
CA THR A 49 -12.37 -22.54 -4.78
C THR A 49 -12.97 -22.28 -3.40
N ASN A 50 -12.53 -21.22 -2.71
CA ASN A 50 -13.06 -20.83 -1.40
C ASN A 50 -14.03 -19.64 -1.47
N ALA A 51 -14.22 -19.07 -2.67
CA ALA A 51 -15.39 -18.23 -2.87
C ALA A 51 -16.62 -19.16 -2.76
N PRO A 52 -17.66 -18.79 -2.01
CA PRO A 52 -18.93 -19.48 -2.12
C PRO A 52 -19.39 -19.30 -3.59
N LEU A 53 -19.03 -20.26 -4.44
CA LEU A 53 -19.46 -20.36 -5.83
C LEU A 53 -20.94 -20.74 -5.79
N VAL A 54 -21.77 -19.79 -5.42
CA VAL A 54 -23.22 -19.94 -5.48
C VAL A 54 -23.63 -19.64 -6.91
N PHE A 55 -23.18 -20.46 -7.86
CA PHE A 55 -23.91 -20.63 -9.12
C PHE A 55 -25.13 -21.48 -8.82
N GLN A 56 -26.04 -20.95 -8.01
CA GLN A 56 -27.35 -21.55 -7.80
C GLN A 56 -28.25 -21.12 -8.93
N THR A 57 -29.09 -22.05 -9.40
CA THR A 57 -30.15 -21.72 -10.34
C THR A 57 -31.04 -20.64 -9.72
N PRO A 58 -31.54 -19.68 -10.50
CA PRO A 58 -32.40 -18.59 -10.00
C PRO A 58 -33.59 -19.09 -9.17
N ASP A 59 -34.09 -20.29 -9.49
CA ASP A 59 -35.18 -20.95 -8.78
C ASP A 59 -34.81 -21.41 -7.38
N ALA A 60 -33.56 -21.88 -7.17
CA ALA A 60 -33.08 -22.28 -5.85
C ALA A 60 -32.92 -21.06 -4.92
N LEU A 61 -32.52 -19.91 -5.49
CA LEU A 61 -32.42 -18.65 -4.74
C LEU A 61 -33.78 -18.12 -4.30
N ARG A 62 -34.82 -18.26 -5.13
CA ARG A 62 -36.20 -17.83 -4.80
C ARG A 62 -36.90 -18.69 -3.76
N LYS A 63 -36.55 -19.98 -3.66
CA LYS A 63 -37.21 -20.95 -2.75
C LYS A 63 -36.68 -20.90 -1.31
N MET A 64 -35.60 -20.17 -1.03
CA MET A 64 -35.04 -20.09 0.31
C MET A 64 -35.92 -19.25 1.25
N SER A 65 -35.96 -19.64 2.52
CA SER A 65 -36.63 -18.85 3.55
C SER A 65 -35.95 -17.48 3.73
N SER A 66 -36.70 -16.48 4.20
CA SER A 66 -36.17 -15.13 4.48
C SER A 66 -34.98 -15.16 5.46
N ASN A 67 -35.00 -16.07 6.43
CA ASN A 67 -33.91 -16.27 7.38
C ASN A 67 -32.64 -16.82 6.70
N GLU A 68 -32.77 -17.81 5.82
CA GLU A 68 -31.63 -18.36 5.07
C GLU A 68 -31.03 -17.33 4.11
N GLN A 69 -31.87 -16.54 3.44
CA GLN A 69 -31.43 -15.42 2.61
C GLN A 69 -30.64 -14.40 3.45
N GLY A 70 -31.13 -14.07 4.65
CA GLY A 70 -30.45 -13.15 5.58
C GLY A 70 -29.10 -13.67 6.07
N ILE A 71 -29.01 -14.96 6.41
CA ILE A 71 -27.75 -15.59 6.84
C ILE A 71 -26.74 -15.59 5.68
N ARG A 72 -27.16 -16.00 4.48
CA ARG A 72 -26.28 -16.04 3.30
C ARG A 72 -25.78 -14.67 2.90
N LYS A 73 -26.64 -13.66 2.92
CA LYS A 73 -26.24 -12.27 2.65
C LYS A 73 -25.12 -11.85 3.61
N LYS A 74 -25.29 -12.07 4.92
CA LYS A 74 -24.25 -11.79 5.93
C LYS A 74 -22.97 -12.58 5.68
N THR A 75 -23.06 -13.86 5.29
CA THR A 75 -21.89 -14.68 4.96
C THR A 75 -21.13 -14.11 3.76
N ILE A 76 -21.84 -13.71 2.71
CA ILE A 76 -21.25 -13.09 1.52
C ILE A 76 -20.62 -11.75 1.87
N ASP A 77 -21.32 -10.89 2.60
CA ASP A 77 -20.81 -9.58 3.03
C ASP A 77 -19.53 -9.74 3.89
N ASN A 78 -19.51 -10.71 4.79
CA ASN A 78 -18.34 -11.03 5.61
C ASN A 78 -17.16 -11.53 4.75
N PHE A 79 -17.44 -12.39 3.77
CA PHE A 79 -16.44 -12.88 2.83
C PHE A 79 -15.85 -11.74 2.00
N ILE A 80 -16.70 -10.89 1.42
CA ILE A 80 -16.29 -9.70 0.66
C ILE A 80 -15.41 -8.81 1.53
N THR A 81 -15.84 -8.53 2.76
CA THR A 81 -15.08 -7.68 3.68
C THR A 81 -13.72 -8.29 4.02
N ALA A 82 -13.65 -9.60 4.27
CA ALA A 82 -12.40 -10.29 4.54
C ALA A 82 -11.45 -10.26 3.33
N GLU A 83 -11.99 -10.50 2.12
CA GLU A 83 -11.19 -10.47 0.89
C GLU A 83 -10.71 -9.05 0.56
N MET A 84 -11.53 -8.03 0.78
CA MET A 84 -11.13 -6.63 0.61
C MET A 84 -9.96 -6.26 1.54
N ARG A 85 -10.02 -6.66 2.82
CA ARG A 85 -8.90 -6.47 3.76
C ARG A 85 -7.64 -7.20 3.29
N ARG A 86 -7.79 -8.46 2.85
CA ARG A 86 -6.67 -9.25 2.32
C ARG A 86 -6.01 -8.57 1.12
N GLN A 87 -6.80 -8.06 0.18
CA GLN A 87 -6.31 -7.34 -1.00
C GLN A 87 -5.59 -6.04 -0.63
N GLN A 88 -6.12 -5.28 0.33
CA GLN A 88 -5.48 -4.07 0.85
C GLN A 88 -4.11 -4.39 1.48
N SER A 89 -4.04 -5.40 2.34
CA SER A 89 -2.77 -5.82 2.95
C SER A 89 -1.74 -6.23 1.91
N LYS A 90 -2.16 -7.01 0.90
CA LYS A 90 -1.30 -7.43 -0.20
C LYS A 90 -0.79 -6.24 -1.02
N LEU A 91 -1.67 -5.28 -1.34
CA LEU A 91 -1.28 -4.09 -2.09
C LEU A 91 -0.24 -3.26 -1.32
N MET A 92 -0.41 -3.11 0.00
CA MET A 92 0.53 -2.39 0.86
C MET A 92 1.90 -3.09 0.93
N GLU A 93 1.92 -4.41 1.02
CA GLU A 93 3.15 -5.21 0.99
C GLU A 93 3.88 -5.07 -0.35
N GLU A 94 3.17 -5.24 -1.47
CA GLU A 94 3.73 -5.08 -2.82
C GLU A 94 4.27 -3.67 -3.05
N GLN A 95 3.57 -2.65 -2.55
CA GLN A 95 4.01 -1.26 -2.62
C GLN A 95 5.32 -1.05 -1.84
N GLN A 96 5.41 -1.58 -0.62
CA GLN A 96 6.61 -1.43 0.20
C GLN A 96 7.82 -2.13 -0.42
N MET A 97 7.60 -3.34 -0.97
CA MET A 97 8.62 -4.09 -1.70
C MET A 97 9.09 -3.33 -2.94
N PHE A 98 8.17 -2.77 -3.72
CA PHE A 98 8.49 -1.96 -4.90
C PHE A 98 9.32 -0.73 -4.53
N ILE A 99 8.93 0.01 -3.48
CA ILE A 99 9.67 1.19 -3.01
C ILE A 99 11.09 0.79 -2.58
N ALA A 100 11.23 -0.30 -1.82
CA ALA A 100 12.54 -0.77 -1.37
C ALA A 100 13.45 -1.12 -2.56
N GLN A 101 12.92 -1.86 -3.55
CA GLN A 101 13.63 -2.20 -4.77
C GLN A 101 14.03 -0.96 -5.58
N GLN A 102 13.14 0.02 -5.70
CA GLN A 102 13.42 1.27 -6.42
C GLN A 102 14.51 2.11 -5.74
N LEU A 103 14.52 2.16 -4.41
CA LEU A 103 15.56 2.86 -3.64
C LEU A 103 16.92 2.14 -3.70
N GLU A 104 16.93 0.81 -3.86
CA GLU A 104 18.14 0.03 -4.08
C GLU A 104 18.72 0.27 -5.49
N GLN A 105 17.86 0.29 -6.51
CA GLN A 105 18.25 0.55 -7.90
C GLN A 105 18.62 2.01 -8.16
N HIS A 106 17.98 2.94 -7.45
CA HIS A 106 18.17 4.38 -7.55
C HIS A 106 18.52 4.97 -6.18
N PRO A 107 19.76 4.76 -5.70
CA PRO A 107 20.17 5.23 -4.40
C PRO A 107 20.07 6.75 -4.31
N VAL A 108 19.52 7.25 -3.20
CA VAL A 108 19.39 8.68 -2.97
C VAL A 108 20.78 9.28 -2.79
N GLU A 109 21.23 10.07 -3.76
CA GLU A 109 22.52 10.76 -3.67
C GLU A 109 22.54 11.74 -2.49
N ILE A 110 23.23 11.34 -1.42
CA ILE A 110 23.55 12.20 -0.30
C ILE A 110 24.80 12.97 -0.70
N GLY A 111 24.64 13.98 -1.55
CA GLY A 111 25.72 14.91 -1.85
C GLY A 111 26.23 15.52 -0.55
N SER A 112 27.41 15.08 -0.12
CA SER A 112 28.21 15.75 0.89
C SER A 112 28.58 17.10 0.31
N ARG A 113 27.86 18.16 0.68
CA ARG A 113 28.38 19.52 0.51
C ARG A 113 29.55 19.68 1.49
N THR A 114 30.69 19.05 1.18
CA THR A 114 32.00 19.38 1.75
C THR A 114 32.58 20.62 1.09
N HIS A 115 32.01 21.07 -0.03
CA HIS A 115 32.41 22.28 -0.70
C HIS A 115 31.23 23.25 -0.78
N SER A 116 31.29 24.30 0.03
CA SER A 116 30.56 25.54 -0.27
C SER A 116 31.08 26.05 -1.62
N PRO A 117 30.23 26.29 -2.63
CA PRO A 117 30.65 27.00 -3.82
C PRO A 117 30.59 28.50 -3.48
N SER A 118 31.53 28.98 -2.68
CA SER A 118 31.81 30.41 -2.50
C SER A 118 33.21 30.60 -1.94
N SER A 119 34.18 30.63 -2.84
CA SER A 119 35.25 31.63 -2.81
C SER A 119 36.11 31.48 -4.07
N SER A 120 35.54 31.80 -5.24
CA SER A 120 36.34 32.25 -6.36
C SER A 120 36.33 33.78 -6.34
N GLY A 121 37.47 34.37 -5.99
CA GLY A 121 37.81 35.75 -6.33
C GLY A 121 37.33 36.83 -5.37
N LEU A 122 38.08 37.05 -4.28
CA LEU A 122 38.66 38.39 -4.08
C LEU A 122 39.88 38.26 -3.17
N GLU A 123 40.98 38.78 -3.69
CA GLU A 123 42.31 38.86 -3.12
C GLU A 123 42.31 39.42 -1.69
N GLU A 124 43.11 38.78 -0.85
CA GLU A 124 44.12 39.39 0.01
C GLU A 124 43.88 40.83 0.49
N MET A 125 43.52 40.98 1.77
CA MET A 125 44.14 41.98 2.65
C MET A 125 43.84 41.69 4.11
N SER A 126 44.91 41.29 4.82
CA SER A 126 45.30 41.77 6.15
C SER A 126 44.20 42.37 7.05
N THR A 127 43.92 41.69 8.16
CA THR A 127 44.25 42.25 9.48
C THR A 127 44.14 41.18 10.56
N LYS A 128 45.22 41.07 11.32
CA LYS A 128 45.27 40.42 12.63
C LYS A 128 44.07 40.86 13.47
N SER A 129 43.23 39.91 13.87
CA SER A 129 42.57 39.96 15.16
C SER A 129 42.90 38.66 15.87
N ALA A 130 43.93 38.76 16.72
CA ALA A 130 44.20 37.82 17.78
C ALA A 130 43.06 37.93 18.80
N HIS A 131 42.11 37.01 18.74
CA HIS A 131 41.33 36.56 19.90
C HIS A 131 41.14 35.05 19.75
N GLY A 132 42.22 34.33 20.06
CA GLY A 132 42.14 32.92 20.44
C GLY A 132 41.51 32.83 21.82
N GLU A 133 40.23 33.17 21.92
CA GLU A 133 39.39 32.75 23.03
C GLU A 133 39.30 31.22 22.97
N PRO A 134 39.47 30.50 24.10
CA PRO A 134 39.21 29.08 24.13
C PRO A 134 37.75 28.91 23.72
N VAL A 135 37.49 28.43 22.51
CA VAL A 135 36.13 28.11 22.09
C VAL A 135 35.63 27.13 23.14
N ASP A 136 34.72 27.62 23.97
CA ASP A 136 34.10 26.86 25.03
C ASP A 136 33.69 25.51 24.43
N SER A 137 34.37 24.43 24.84
CA SER A 137 34.32 23.14 24.15
C SER A 137 32.87 22.64 24.02
N ALA A 138 32.04 23.02 24.99
CA ALA A 138 30.60 22.83 24.99
C ALA A 138 29.88 23.55 23.82
N ALA A 139 30.26 24.79 23.51
CA ALA A 139 29.70 25.55 22.40
C ALA A 139 30.13 24.98 21.03
N ALA A 140 31.38 24.49 20.90
CA ALA A 140 31.83 23.79 19.70
C ALA A 140 31.05 22.49 19.47
N LEU A 141 30.93 21.65 20.50
CA LEU A 141 30.14 20.42 20.47
C LEU A 141 28.68 20.67 20.13
N LEU A 142 28.06 21.71 20.70
CA LEU A 142 26.66 22.04 20.42
C LEU A 142 26.45 22.48 18.96
N ARG A 143 27.40 23.22 18.37
CA ARG A 143 27.37 23.57 16.93
C ARG A 143 27.49 22.33 16.06
N GLU A 144 28.39 21.41 16.40
CA GLU A 144 28.56 20.15 15.67
C GLU A 144 27.31 19.27 15.75
N GLN A 145 26.71 19.12 16.93
CA GLN A 145 25.46 18.38 17.12
C GLN A 145 24.31 18.96 16.28
N ARG A 146 24.16 20.29 16.25
CA ARG A 146 23.17 20.96 15.40
C ARG A 146 23.44 20.69 13.92
N ALA A 147 24.69 20.82 13.48
CA ALA A 147 25.07 20.53 12.09
C ALA A 147 24.77 19.07 11.71
N ALA A 148 25.08 18.11 12.59
CA ALA A 148 24.76 16.69 12.39
C ALA A 148 23.25 16.45 12.31
N SER A 149 22.46 17.09 13.17
CA SER A 149 20.99 17.03 13.14
C SER A 149 20.43 17.58 11.82
N CYS A 150 20.92 18.73 11.35
CA CYS A 150 20.53 19.30 10.06
C CYS A 150 20.88 18.37 8.88
N ARG A 151 22.07 17.74 8.90
CA ARG A 151 22.46 16.75 7.89
C ARG A 151 21.51 15.55 7.88
N LYS A 152 21.20 14.98 9.04
CA LYS A 152 20.23 13.86 9.17
C LYS A 152 18.84 14.25 8.67
N SER A 153 18.34 15.43 9.05
CA SER A 153 17.04 15.94 8.59
C SER A 153 16.99 16.09 7.07
N ARG A 154 18.06 16.64 6.47
CA ARG A 154 18.16 16.78 5.01
C ARG A 154 18.15 15.43 4.29
N ILE A 155 18.89 14.45 4.80
CA ILE A 155 18.92 13.08 4.27
C ILE A 155 17.53 12.46 4.34
N ASN A 156 16.89 12.51 5.51
CA ASN A 156 15.54 11.98 5.71
C ASN A 156 14.52 12.64 4.79
N ASN A 157 14.62 13.95 4.56
CA ASN A 157 13.73 14.65 3.64
C ASN A 157 13.93 14.21 2.19
N LYS A 158 15.18 14.00 1.75
CA LYS A 158 15.44 13.46 0.40
C LYS A 158 14.88 12.04 0.26
N LEU A 159 15.11 11.18 1.25
CA LEU A 159 14.59 9.82 1.27
C LEU A 159 13.06 9.80 1.23
N ARG A 160 12.39 10.59 2.07
CA ARG A 160 10.93 10.72 2.08
C ARG A 160 10.37 11.17 0.72
N LYS A 161 11.03 12.13 0.07
CA LYS A 161 10.63 12.60 -1.27
C LYS A 161 10.75 11.49 -2.32
N ALA A 162 11.87 10.77 -2.34
CA ALA A 162 12.07 9.64 -3.25
C ALA A 162 11.06 8.50 -2.98
N THR A 163 10.87 8.12 -1.72
CA THR A 163 9.86 7.14 -1.30
C THR A 163 8.45 7.53 -1.78
N LEU A 164 8.07 8.80 -1.61
CA LEU A 164 6.76 9.29 -2.05
C LEU A 164 6.63 9.26 -3.57
N GLN A 165 7.69 9.62 -4.30
CA GLN A 165 7.72 9.54 -5.76
C GLN A 165 7.52 8.11 -6.26
N HIS A 166 8.26 7.12 -5.72
CA HIS A 166 8.11 5.72 -6.09
C HIS A 166 6.74 5.15 -5.70
N ARG A 167 6.20 5.54 -4.54
CA ARG A 167 4.82 5.23 -4.13
C ARG A 167 3.81 5.70 -5.18
N ASN A 168 3.91 6.95 -5.62
CA ASN A 168 2.98 7.52 -6.58
C ASN A 168 3.10 6.86 -7.96
N ALA A 169 4.33 6.53 -8.38
CA ALA A 169 4.58 5.77 -9.60
C ALA A 169 3.90 4.39 -9.56
N PHE A 170 4.08 3.64 -8.47
CA PHE A 170 3.43 2.34 -8.25
C PHE A 170 1.91 2.44 -8.32
N LEU A 171 1.30 3.40 -7.59
CA LEU A 171 -0.15 3.56 -7.58
C LEU A 171 -0.70 3.92 -8.96
N THR A 172 0.00 4.77 -9.70
CA THR A 172 -0.38 5.16 -11.07
C THR A 172 -0.37 3.95 -12.00
N GLU A 173 0.68 3.13 -11.95
CA GLU A 173 0.78 1.90 -12.74
C GLU A 173 -0.36 0.91 -12.39
N ARG A 174 -0.62 0.71 -11.09
CA ARG A 174 -1.70 -0.16 -10.63
C ARG A 174 -3.08 0.33 -11.06
N VAL A 175 -3.35 1.63 -11.01
CA VAL A 175 -4.61 2.21 -11.50
C VAL A 175 -4.73 2.00 -13.01
N ALA A 176 -3.67 2.21 -13.78
CA ALA A 176 -3.67 1.98 -15.22
C ALA A 176 -3.94 0.51 -15.57
N ALA A 177 -3.30 -0.43 -14.87
CA ALA A 177 -3.51 -1.86 -15.05
C ALA A 177 -4.96 -2.28 -14.71
N THR A 178 -5.52 -1.75 -13.61
CA THR A 178 -6.91 -2.01 -13.23
C THR A 178 -7.88 -1.45 -14.25
N LYS A 179 -7.64 -0.24 -14.77
CA LYS A 179 -8.45 0.37 -15.83
C LYS A 179 -8.46 -0.51 -17.09
N LYS A 180 -7.29 -1.00 -17.52
CA LYS A 180 -7.19 -1.91 -18.67
C LYS A 180 -7.99 -3.21 -18.44
N THR A 181 -7.87 -3.80 -17.25
CA THR A 181 -8.59 -5.01 -16.88
C THR A 181 -10.10 -4.78 -16.90
N LEU A 182 -10.56 -3.64 -16.37
CA LEU A 182 -11.97 -3.26 -16.37
C LEU A 182 -12.50 -3.12 -17.80
N THR A 183 -11.75 -2.46 -18.70
CA THR A 183 -12.13 -2.35 -20.11
C THR A 183 -12.26 -3.70 -20.80
N ASP A 184 -11.34 -4.65 -20.55
CA ASP A 184 -11.42 -6.00 -21.09
C ASP A 184 -12.65 -6.77 -20.55
N LEU A 185 -12.92 -6.68 -19.25
CA LEU A 185 -14.12 -7.28 -18.64
C LEU A 185 -15.40 -6.70 -19.22
N THR A 186 -15.49 -5.36 -19.35
CA THR A 186 -16.62 -4.69 -19.99
C THR A 186 -16.82 -5.16 -21.43
N SER A 187 -15.74 -5.29 -22.21
CA SER A 187 -15.83 -5.79 -23.59
C SER A 187 -16.33 -7.24 -23.65
N LYS A 188 -15.85 -8.11 -22.75
CA LYS A 188 -16.31 -9.50 -22.65
C LYS A 188 -17.79 -9.58 -22.28
N LEU A 189 -18.24 -8.75 -21.34
CA LEU A 189 -19.66 -8.66 -20.96
C LEU A 189 -20.53 -8.17 -22.12
N GLN A 190 -20.07 -7.17 -22.89
CA GLN A 190 -20.78 -6.71 -24.09
C GLN A 190 -20.89 -7.83 -25.15
N LYS A 191 -19.80 -8.56 -25.40
CA LYS A 191 -19.81 -9.72 -26.33
C LYS A 191 -20.77 -10.82 -25.85
N ALA A 192 -20.76 -11.12 -24.55
CA ALA A 192 -21.69 -12.09 -23.97
C ALA A 192 -23.16 -11.64 -24.12
N GLN A 193 -23.44 -10.36 -23.92
CA GLN A 193 -24.77 -9.79 -24.14
C GLN A 193 -25.21 -9.89 -25.61
N GLN A 194 -24.34 -9.53 -26.55
CA GLN A 194 -24.62 -9.67 -27.99
C GLN A 194 -24.86 -11.12 -28.39
N TYR A 195 -24.09 -12.05 -27.82
CA TYR A 195 -24.28 -13.49 -28.02
C TYR A 195 -25.68 -13.92 -27.55
N LEU A 196 -26.09 -13.54 -26.34
CA LEU A 196 -27.41 -13.88 -25.82
C LEU A 196 -28.54 -13.29 -26.66
N LEU A 197 -28.42 -12.01 -27.08
CA LEU A 197 -29.38 -11.38 -27.99
C LEU A 197 -29.54 -12.17 -29.30
N ARG A 198 -28.43 -12.61 -29.90
CA ARG A 198 -28.44 -13.42 -31.14
C ARG A 198 -29.11 -14.78 -30.95
N HIS A 199 -29.09 -15.32 -29.74
CA HIS A 199 -29.76 -16.58 -29.39
C HIS A 199 -31.23 -16.42 -28.96
N GLY A 200 -31.83 -15.25 -29.22
CA GLY A 200 -33.26 -15.02 -28.99
C GLY A 200 -33.62 -14.60 -27.57
N PHE A 201 -32.63 -14.27 -26.72
CA PHE A 201 -32.94 -13.65 -25.43
C PHE A 201 -33.45 -12.22 -25.67
N ASN A 202 -34.60 -11.90 -25.08
CA ASN A 202 -35.16 -10.56 -25.15
C ASN A 202 -34.55 -9.64 -24.07
N GLY A 203 -34.79 -8.32 -24.19
CA GLY A 203 -34.22 -7.33 -23.27
C GLY A 203 -34.59 -7.55 -21.81
N SER A 204 -35.82 -8.01 -21.52
CA SER A 204 -36.27 -8.25 -20.14
C SER A 204 -35.61 -9.50 -19.51
N GLN A 205 -35.34 -10.54 -20.29
CA GLN A 205 -34.57 -11.71 -19.85
C GLN A 205 -33.12 -11.32 -19.52
N LEU A 206 -32.50 -10.47 -20.33
CA LEU A 206 -31.15 -9.95 -20.06
C LEU A 206 -31.11 -9.09 -18.81
N GLU A 207 -32.12 -8.24 -18.60
CA GLU A 207 -32.20 -7.41 -17.41
C GLU A 207 -32.39 -8.26 -16.14
N ASN A 208 -33.17 -9.34 -16.21
CA ASN A 208 -33.29 -10.29 -15.12
C ASN A 208 -31.96 -11.00 -14.82
N ILE A 209 -31.23 -11.45 -15.85
CA ILE A 209 -29.89 -12.04 -15.67
C ILE A 209 -28.93 -11.02 -15.03
N ARG A 210 -28.93 -9.77 -15.49
CA ARG A 210 -28.12 -8.68 -14.91
C ARG A 210 -28.47 -8.45 -13.43
N ALA A 211 -29.75 -8.40 -13.10
CA ALA A 211 -30.23 -8.24 -11.72
C ALA A 211 -29.78 -9.40 -10.82
N ILE A 212 -29.83 -10.64 -11.31
CA ILE A 212 -29.38 -11.82 -10.56
C ILE A 212 -27.88 -11.74 -10.24
N TYR A 213 -27.06 -11.28 -11.20
CA TYR A 213 -25.61 -11.20 -11.03
C TYR A 213 -25.11 -9.83 -10.55
N GLY A 214 -26.01 -8.88 -10.25
CA GLY A 214 -25.65 -7.54 -9.78
C GLY A 214 -24.88 -6.69 -10.80
N VAL A 215 -25.03 -6.96 -12.10
CA VAL A 215 -24.40 -6.17 -13.16
C VAL A 215 -25.28 -4.96 -13.46
N THR A 216 -24.81 -3.76 -13.13
CA THR A 216 -25.54 -2.52 -13.42
C THR A 216 -25.59 -2.23 -14.92
N HIS A 217 -26.61 -1.47 -15.34
CA HIS A 217 -26.96 -1.20 -16.72
C HIS A 217 -25.75 -0.80 -17.60
N MET A 218 -25.35 -1.71 -18.49
CA MET A 218 -24.36 -1.46 -19.54
C MET A 218 -25.08 -0.84 -20.76
N PRO A 219 -24.60 0.27 -21.32
CA PRO A 219 -25.19 0.85 -22.53
C PRO A 219 -25.13 -0.17 -23.67
N ILE A 220 -26.25 -0.30 -24.38
CA ILE A 220 -26.34 -1.07 -25.62
C ILE A 220 -25.81 -0.15 -26.71
N ASN A 221 -24.59 -0.43 -27.19
CA ASN A 221 -24.07 0.17 -28.42
C ASN A 221 -24.38 -0.73 -29.60
#